data_AF-A0A2U8FV02-F1
#
_entry.id   AF-A0A2U8FV02-F1
#
_cell.length_a   1.000
_cell.length_b   1.000
_cell.length_c   1.000
_cell.angle_alpha   90.00
_cell.angle_beta   90.00
_cell.angle_gamma   90.00
#
_symmetry.space_group_name_H-M   'P 1'
#
loop_
_entity.id
_entity.type
_entity.pdbx_description
1 polymer ?
#
loop_
_entity_poly.entity_id
_entity_poly.type
_entity_poly.pdbx_seq_one_letter_code
_entity_poly.pdbx_strand_id
1 'polypeptide(L)'
;MVALGLTGCGTLAGFEARQTEAVLAQPPADLPRRLNLTAVPFFPQTALQCGPAVLATLLQHTGRPVSPDTLARAVFVPGRGGSLQLEMLAAGRAHDAVSTLLPPRLAAVLREVAAGHPVGVLLNLSLPIAPMWHYAVVVGYDLDQREILLRSGETREQRLPLATFEHTWARSRHWAFVALPPGELPATAEPAAVRDALLGFGLVAPPARAVTAWEAAVTRWPDDPVLGLGLGNSHVTAGDLPRAAATFAAVAQRTDSAAAWNNLAAARLQLGDLPGAEAAAQRAVQRATEAEPAWREAALATQAEVAAAVRAAAR
;
A
#
# COMPACT_ATOMS: atom_id res chain seq x y z
N MET A 1 -35.75 -0.33 -53.09
CA MET A 1 -34.31 -0.58 -52.98
C MET A 1 -33.70 0.54 -52.15
N VAL A 2 -33.77 0.41 -50.81
CA VAL A 2 -33.28 1.45 -49.87
C VAL A 2 -31.88 1.05 -49.45
N ALA A 3 -30.90 1.84 -49.88
CA ALA A 3 -29.51 1.74 -49.43
C ALA A 3 -29.37 2.48 -48.10
N LEU A 4 -29.22 1.74 -47.01
CA LEU A 4 -28.82 2.26 -45.70
C LEU A 4 -27.29 2.28 -45.65
N GLY A 5 -26.71 3.45 -45.83
CA GLY A 5 -25.30 3.72 -45.56
C GLY A 5 -25.05 3.80 -44.06
N LEU A 6 -24.31 2.84 -43.51
CA LEU A 6 -23.78 2.90 -42.15
C LEU A 6 -22.39 3.55 -42.19
N THR A 7 -22.35 4.88 -42.15
CA THR A 7 -21.14 5.61 -41.74
C THR A 7 -21.10 5.68 -40.22
N GLY A 8 -20.60 4.62 -39.59
CA GLY A 8 -20.25 4.63 -38.17
C GLY A 8 -18.78 5.01 -38.00
N CYS A 9 -18.49 6.30 -37.80
CA CYS A 9 -17.23 6.71 -37.15
C CYS A 9 -17.34 6.39 -35.66
N GLY A 10 -17.16 5.11 -35.31
CA GLY A 10 -16.90 4.72 -33.94
C GLY A 10 -15.44 4.96 -33.64
N THR A 11 -15.12 6.02 -32.89
CA THR A 11 -13.80 6.17 -32.27
C THR A 11 -13.55 4.95 -31.40
N LEU A 12 -12.55 4.13 -31.76
CA LEU A 12 -12.05 2.97 -31.00
C LEU A 12 -11.33 3.41 -29.72
N ALA A 13 -11.98 4.20 -28.87
CA ALA A 13 -11.43 4.77 -27.64
C ALA A 13 -11.04 3.71 -26.58
N GLY A 14 -11.25 2.41 -26.85
CA GLY A 14 -10.91 1.29 -25.98
C GLY A 14 -9.69 0.45 -26.41
N PHE A 15 -9.03 0.80 -27.53
CA PHE A 15 -7.87 0.04 -28.05
C PHE A 15 -6.55 0.83 -28.06
N GLU A 16 -6.55 2.09 -27.63
CA GLU A 16 -5.33 2.91 -27.60
C GLU A 16 -4.54 2.65 -26.32
N ALA A 17 -3.24 2.34 -26.46
CA ALA A 17 -2.30 2.23 -25.34
C ALA A 17 -1.84 3.63 -24.91
N ARG A 18 -2.78 4.43 -24.40
CA ARG A 18 -2.59 5.87 -24.15
C ARG A 18 -1.46 6.17 -23.19
N GLN A 19 -1.26 5.31 -22.18
CA GLN A 19 -0.18 5.53 -21.22
C GLN A 19 1.19 5.26 -21.85
N THR A 20 1.28 4.23 -22.70
CA THR A 20 2.46 3.90 -23.49
C THR A 20 2.79 5.02 -24.46
N GLU A 21 1.79 5.51 -25.20
CA GLU A 21 1.97 6.64 -26.12
C GLU A 21 2.47 7.88 -25.39
N ALA A 22 1.87 8.22 -24.23
CA ALA A 22 2.30 9.36 -23.43
C ALA A 22 3.74 9.20 -22.92
N VAL A 23 4.11 8.02 -22.40
CA VAL A 23 5.47 7.73 -21.91
C VAL A 23 6.48 7.75 -23.05
N LEU A 24 6.15 7.23 -24.24
CA LEU A 24 7.09 7.22 -25.37
C LEU A 24 7.24 8.60 -26.01
N ALA A 25 6.17 9.39 -26.07
CA ALA A 25 6.21 10.76 -26.59
C ALA A 25 7.01 11.69 -25.68
N GLN A 26 6.85 11.55 -24.37
CA GLN A 26 7.57 12.34 -23.36
C GLN A 26 8.04 11.44 -22.21
N PRO A 27 9.15 10.70 -22.42
CA PRO A 27 9.72 9.87 -21.37
C PRO A 27 10.03 10.70 -20.12
N PRO A 28 9.62 10.26 -18.92
CA PRO A 28 9.96 10.96 -17.69
C PRO A 28 11.47 11.17 -17.58
N ALA A 29 11.90 12.42 -17.36
CA ALA A 29 13.31 12.80 -17.36
C ALA A 29 14.13 12.10 -16.25
N ASP A 30 13.45 11.63 -15.20
CA ASP A 30 14.01 10.90 -14.08
C ASP A 30 14.25 9.40 -14.37
N LEU A 31 13.84 8.89 -15.53
CA LEU A 31 13.97 7.48 -15.90
C LEU A 31 15.17 7.20 -16.82
N PRO A 32 16.01 6.20 -16.54
CA PRO A 32 16.93 5.68 -17.53
C PRO A 32 16.15 5.13 -18.72
N ARG A 33 16.69 5.20 -19.95
CA ARG A 33 16.00 4.71 -21.17
C ARG A 33 15.76 3.20 -21.15
N ARG A 34 16.66 2.46 -20.49
CA ARG A 34 16.67 1.00 -20.41
C ARG A 34 17.12 0.57 -19.03
N LEU A 35 16.45 -0.42 -18.46
CA LEU A 35 16.81 -0.96 -17.15
C LEU A 35 16.33 -2.42 -17.04
N ASN A 36 17.14 -3.25 -16.38
CA ASN A 36 16.78 -4.62 -16.06
C ASN A 36 17.36 -5.01 -14.69
N LEU A 37 16.48 -5.34 -13.75
CA LEU A 37 16.82 -5.87 -12.43
C LEU A 37 17.12 -7.37 -12.55
N THR A 38 18.30 -7.69 -13.07
CA THR A 38 18.72 -9.08 -13.38
C THR A 38 18.82 -9.98 -12.15
N ALA A 39 19.09 -9.40 -10.98
CA ALA A 39 19.19 -10.08 -9.69
C ALA A 39 17.84 -10.52 -9.09
N VAL A 40 16.70 -10.02 -9.62
CA VAL A 40 15.38 -10.41 -9.12
C VAL A 40 15.18 -11.93 -9.28
N PRO A 41 14.84 -12.66 -8.20
CA PRO A 41 14.63 -14.10 -8.23
C PRO A 41 13.61 -14.55 -9.28
N PHE A 42 13.66 -15.81 -9.66
CA PHE A 42 12.72 -16.38 -10.62
C PHE A 42 12.32 -17.80 -10.20
N PHE A 43 11.02 -18.06 -10.15
CA PHE A 43 10.43 -19.36 -9.87
C PHE A 43 9.61 -19.82 -11.08
N PRO A 44 10.13 -20.74 -11.92
CA PRO A 44 9.40 -21.23 -13.09
C PRO A 44 8.18 -22.04 -12.65
N GLN A 45 6.98 -21.68 -13.13
CA GLN A 45 5.72 -22.30 -12.69
C GLN A 45 4.66 -22.39 -13.79
N THR A 46 3.72 -23.32 -13.59
CA THR A 46 2.52 -23.50 -14.43
C THR A 46 1.35 -22.61 -13.96
N ALA A 47 0.32 -22.45 -14.79
CA ALA A 47 -0.69 -21.38 -14.71
C ALA A 47 -1.45 -21.25 -13.36
N LEU A 48 -1.60 -22.33 -12.58
CA LEU A 48 -2.36 -22.29 -11.31
C LEU A 48 -1.57 -21.73 -10.11
N GLN A 49 -0.28 -21.43 -10.27
CA GLN A 49 0.60 -20.99 -9.18
C GLN A 49 1.21 -19.60 -9.40
N CYS A 50 0.76 -18.85 -10.42
CA CYS A 50 1.33 -17.56 -10.78
C CYS A 50 1.32 -16.52 -9.63
N GLY A 51 0.30 -16.52 -8.75
CA GLY A 51 0.23 -15.65 -7.58
C GLY A 51 1.34 -15.91 -6.54
N PRO A 52 1.42 -17.13 -5.98
CA PRO A 52 2.52 -17.52 -5.09
C PRO A 52 3.92 -17.29 -5.67
N ALA A 53 4.11 -17.50 -6.97
CA ALA A 53 5.37 -17.20 -7.67
C ALA A 53 5.77 -15.73 -7.57
N VAL A 54 4.83 -14.85 -7.91
CA VAL A 54 5.03 -13.39 -7.90
C VAL A 54 5.34 -12.94 -6.48
N LEU A 55 4.54 -13.35 -5.50
CA LEU A 55 4.76 -12.93 -4.12
C LEU A 55 6.09 -13.46 -3.56
N ALA A 56 6.45 -14.72 -3.84
CA ALA A 56 7.76 -15.26 -3.46
C ALA A 56 8.91 -14.48 -4.08
N THR A 57 8.79 -14.10 -5.35
CA THR A 57 9.79 -13.29 -6.06
C THR A 57 9.99 -11.94 -5.38
N LEU A 58 8.90 -11.23 -5.06
CA LEU A 58 8.96 -9.91 -4.41
C LEU A 58 9.53 -10.01 -2.98
N LEU A 59 9.10 -11.01 -2.21
CA LEU A 59 9.57 -11.21 -0.83
C LEU A 59 11.04 -11.63 -0.78
N GLN A 60 11.50 -12.51 -1.68
CA GLN A 60 12.91 -12.88 -1.74
C GLN A 60 13.79 -11.75 -2.23
N HIS A 61 13.33 -10.90 -3.16
CA HIS A 61 14.06 -9.70 -3.59
C HIS A 61 14.36 -8.77 -2.41
N THR A 62 13.46 -8.72 -1.43
CA THR A 62 13.65 -7.95 -0.20
C THR A 62 14.37 -8.74 0.90
N GLY A 63 14.91 -9.92 0.61
CA GLY A 63 15.66 -10.73 1.57
C GLY A 63 14.82 -11.58 2.52
N ARG A 64 13.51 -11.75 2.27
CA ARG A 64 12.67 -12.68 3.04
C ARG A 64 12.67 -14.07 2.37
N PRO A 65 13.27 -15.10 3.00
CA PRO A 65 13.35 -16.43 2.41
C PRO A 65 11.97 -17.11 2.45
N VAL A 66 11.28 -17.14 1.33
CA VAL A 66 9.97 -17.80 1.19
C VAL A 66 9.85 -18.48 -0.17
N SER A 67 9.24 -19.66 -0.23
CA SER A 67 8.99 -20.38 -1.48
C SER A 67 7.55 -20.22 -1.96
N PRO A 68 7.28 -20.33 -3.27
CA PRO A 68 5.93 -20.39 -3.81
C PRO A 68 5.07 -21.48 -3.15
N ASP A 69 5.63 -22.66 -2.89
CA ASP A 69 4.90 -23.77 -2.23
C ASP A 69 4.42 -23.41 -0.83
N THR A 70 5.23 -22.65 -0.08
CA THR A 70 4.86 -22.17 1.27
C THR A 70 3.71 -21.17 1.19
N LEU A 71 3.72 -20.32 0.16
CA LEU A 71 2.69 -19.31 -0.08
C LEU A 71 1.42 -19.88 -0.71
N ALA A 72 1.49 -21.01 -1.40
CA ALA A 72 0.33 -21.58 -2.10
C ALA A 72 -0.89 -21.68 -1.18
N ARG A 73 -0.73 -22.15 0.06
CA ARG A 73 -1.85 -22.24 1.03
C ARG A 73 -2.36 -20.88 1.53
N ALA A 74 -1.52 -19.86 1.56
CA ALA A 74 -1.87 -18.53 2.04
C ALA A 74 -2.56 -17.68 0.97
N VAL A 75 -2.28 -17.93 -0.32
CA VAL A 75 -2.73 -17.07 -1.41
C VAL A 75 -3.63 -17.78 -2.44
N PHE A 76 -3.76 -19.10 -2.39
CA PHE A 76 -4.63 -19.86 -3.29
C PHE A 76 -6.00 -20.14 -2.65
N VAL A 77 -7.09 -19.78 -3.33
CA VAL A 77 -8.45 -20.10 -2.91
C VAL A 77 -9.07 -21.10 -3.91
N PRO A 78 -9.16 -22.42 -3.57
CA PRO A 78 -9.59 -23.46 -4.51
C PRO A 78 -10.97 -23.21 -5.14
N GLY A 79 -11.94 -22.69 -4.37
CA GLY A 79 -13.29 -22.39 -4.85
C GLY A 79 -13.41 -21.18 -5.77
N ARG A 80 -12.30 -20.45 -6.01
CA ARG A 80 -12.24 -19.25 -6.88
C ARG A 80 -11.17 -19.35 -7.97
N GLY A 81 -10.52 -20.51 -8.12
CA GLY A 81 -9.64 -20.80 -9.25
C GLY A 81 -8.38 -19.94 -9.37
N GLY A 82 -7.92 -19.29 -8.28
CA GLY A 82 -6.71 -18.46 -8.33
C GLY A 82 -6.39 -17.69 -7.05
N SER A 83 -5.40 -16.81 -7.15
CA SER A 83 -5.01 -15.87 -6.09
C SER A 83 -5.72 -14.53 -6.25
N LEU A 84 -6.48 -14.09 -5.24
CA LEU A 84 -7.11 -12.77 -5.31
C LEU A 84 -6.16 -11.70 -4.78
N GLN A 85 -6.39 -10.48 -5.26
CA GLN A 85 -5.53 -9.32 -5.04
C GLN A 85 -5.39 -8.99 -3.55
N LEU A 86 -6.45 -9.19 -2.76
CA LEU A 86 -6.43 -8.93 -1.32
C LEU A 86 -5.52 -9.92 -0.57
N GLU A 87 -5.54 -11.19 -0.96
CA GLU A 87 -4.70 -12.24 -0.42
C GLU A 87 -3.23 -12.01 -0.77
N MET A 88 -2.93 -11.52 -1.98
CA MET A 88 -1.56 -11.14 -2.36
C MET A 88 -1.00 -10.06 -1.42
N LEU A 89 -1.78 -9.03 -1.13
CA LEU A 89 -1.37 -7.96 -0.21
C LEU A 89 -1.28 -8.48 1.23
N ALA A 90 -2.26 -9.26 1.68
CA ALA A 90 -2.33 -9.80 3.04
C ALA A 90 -1.18 -10.78 3.35
N ALA A 91 -0.88 -11.68 2.42
CA ALA A 91 0.21 -12.63 2.59
C ALA A 91 1.58 -11.93 2.65
N GLY A 92 1.81 -10.87 1.87
CA GLY A 92 3.04 -10.07 2.02
C GLY A 92 3.23 -9.51 3.44
N ARG A 93 2.15 -9.04 4.07
CA ARG A 93 2.17 -8.53 5.45
C ARG A 93 2.52 -9.60 6.48
N ALA A 94 2.02 -10.82 6.30
CA ALA A 94 2.36 -11.96 7.14
C ALA A 94 3.85 -12.38 7.05
N HIS A 95 4.56 -11.91 6.03
CA HIS A 95 5.98 -12.16 5.79
C HIS A 95 6.84 -10.89 6.00
N ASP A 96 6.44 -10.01 6.94
CA ASP A 96 7.21 -8.82 7.33
C ASP A 96 7.53 -7.90 6.13
N ALA A 97 6.57 -7.74 5.22
CA ALA A 97 6.64 -6.79 4.10
C ALA A 97 5.38 -5.93 4.02
N VAL A 98 5.56 -4.65 3.76
CA VAL A 98 4.48 -3.70 3.52
C VAL A 98 4.11 -3.77 2.04
N SER A 99 3.00 -4.44 1.75
CA SER A 99 2.45 -4.53 0.39
C SER A 99 1.63 -3.27 0.08
N THR A 100 2.12 -2.43 -0.85
CA THR A 100 1.49 -1.15 -1.20
C THR A 100 1.06 -1.15 -2.66
N LEU A 101 -0.20 -0.78 -2.90
CA LEU A 101 -0.73 -0.58 -4.24
C LEU A 101 -0.08 0.65 -4.88
N LEU A 102 0.26 0.52 -6.16
CA LEU A 102 0.82 1.62 -6.93
C LEU A 102 -0.29 2.45 -7.61
N PRO A 103 -0.03 3.72 -7.92
CA PRO A 103 -0.91 4.48 -8.80
C PRO A 103 -1.11 3.73 -10.13
N PRO A 104 -2.32 3.75 -10.72
CA PRO A 104 -2.65 3.00 -11.95
C PRO A 104 -2.06 3.66 -13.21
N ARG A 105 -0.76 3.91 -13.19
CA ARG A 105 0.01 4.67 -14.19
C ARG A 105 1.25 3.88 -14.59
N LEU A 106 1.47 3.67 -15.90
CA LEU A 106 2.66 3.00 -16.44
C LEU A 106 3.93 3.68 -15.96
N ALA A 107 3.97 5.02 -15.98
CA ALA A 107 5.09 5.78 -15.45
C ALA A 107 5.38 5.51 -13.96
N ALA A 108 4.37 5.13 -13.15
CA ALA A 108 4.60 4.75 -11.76
C ALA A 108 5.30 3.38 -11.67
N VAL A 109 4.84 2.40 -12.44
CA VAL A 109 5.48 1.08 -12.55
C VAL A 109 6.95 1.21 -13.00
N LEU A 110 7.22 2.01 -14.03
CA LEU A 110 8.59 2.22 -14.52
C LEU A 110 9.49 2.89 -13.48
N ARG A 111 8.96 3.86 -12.71
CA ARG A 111 9.69 4.52 -11.62
C ARG A 111 10.01 3.62 -10.45
N GLU A 112 9.11 2.70 -10.08
CA GLU A 112 9.44 1.71 -9.06
C GLU A 112 10.58 0.80 -9.50
N VAL A 113 10.53 0.32 -10.76
CA VAL A 113 11.61 -0.48 -11.31
C VAL A 113 12.93 0.31 -11.36
N ALA A 114 12.87 1.61 -11.73
CA ALA A 114 14.02 2.51 -11.69
C ALA A 114 14.56 2.76 -10.28
N ALA A 115 13.71 2.70 -9.25
CA ALA A 115 14.10 2.73 -7.85
C ALA A 115 14.62 1.38 -7.33
N GLY A 116 14.68 0.34 -8.16
CA GLY A 116 15.14 -1.00 -7.76
C GLY A 116 14.05 -1.89 -7.18
N HIS A 117 12.78 -1.48 -7.27
CA HIS A 117 11.64 -2.23 -6.77
C HIS A 117 10.98 -3.03 -7.91
N PRO A 118 11.07 -4.37 -7.93
CA PRO A 118 10.28 -5.18 -8.84
C PRO A 118 8.79 -5.02 -8.51
N VAL A 119 7.95 -4.99 -9.55
CA VAL A 119 6.51 -4.68 -9.41
C VAL A 119 5.67 -5.91 -9.72
N GLY A 120 4.86 -6.36 -8.77
CA GLY A 120 3.84 -7.37 -9.02
C GLY A 120 2.66 -6.78 -9.79
N VAL A 121 2.23 -7.44 -10.86
CA VAL A 121 1.11 -6.98 -11.71
C VAL A 121 0.12 -8.11 -11.95
N LEU A 122 -1.14 -7.75 -12.15
CA LEU A 122 -2.18 -8.66 -12.62
C LEU A 122 -2.53 -8.35 -14.07
N LEU A 123 -2.33 -9.32 -14.94
CA LEU A 123 -2.64 -9.26 -16.36
C LEU A 123 -3.86 -10.13 -16.67
N ASN A 124 -4.60 -9.77 -17.71
CA ASN A 124 -5.54 -10.69 -18.36
C ASN A 124 -5.08 -10.91 -19.80
N LEU A 125 -4.56 -12.11 -20.07
CA LEU A 125 -3.91 -12.44 -21.34
C LEU A 125 -4.90 -12.74 -22.48
N SER A 126 -6.19 -12.89 -22.17
CA SER A 126 -7.23 -13.20 -23.15
C SER A 126 -8.28 -12.08 -23.26
N LEU A 127 -9.26 -12.27 -24.14
CA LEU A 127 -10.36 -11.31 -24.33
C LEU A 127 -11.36 -11.34 -23.15
N PRO A 128 -12.12 -10.25 -22.91
CA PRO A 128 -13.04 -10.15 -21.76
C PRO A 128 -14.10 -11.26 -21.65
N ILE A 129 -14.46 -11.89 -22.77
CA ILE A 129 -15.50 -12.92 -22.85
C ILE A 129 -15.03 -14.26 -22.26
N ALA A 130 -13.71 -14.50 -22.19
CA ALA A 130 -13.13 -15.71 -21.62
C ALA A 130 -11.79 -15.36 -20.94
N PRO A 131 -11.80 -14.78 -19.72
CA PRO A 131 -10.61 -14.20 -19.09
C PRO A 131 -9.55 -15.24 -18.71
N MET A 132 -8.28 -14.89 -18.88
CA MET A 132 -7.10 -15.67 -18.50
C MET A 132 -6.23 -14.78 -17.61
N TRP A 133 -6.53 -14.81 -16.31
CA TRP A 133 -5.81 -14.04 -15.31
C TRP A 133 -4.41 -14.61 -15.07
N HIS A 134 -3.42 -13.71 -15.03
CA HIS A 134 -2.02 -14.08 -14.94
C HIS A 134 -1.25 -13.05 -14.13
N TYR A 135 -0.61 -13.49 -13.06
CA TYR A 135 0.33 -12.65 -12.31
C TYR A 135 1.73 -12.71 -12.93
N ALA A 136 2.39 -11.57 -12.99
CA ALA A 136 3.78 -11.44 -13.39
C ALA A 136 4.53 -10.43 -12.51
N VAL A 137 5.86 -10.44 -12.59
CA VAL A 137 6.71 -9.41 -11.96
C VAL A 137 7.37 -8.57 -13.04
N VAL A 138 7.13 -7.27 -13.07
CA VAL A 138 7.91 -6.34 -13.88
C VAL A 138 9.28 -6.16 -13.24
N VAL A 139 10.32 -6.43 -14.03
CA VAL A 139 11.73 -6.34 -13.60
C VAL A 139 12.56 -5.41 -14.46
N GLY A 140 11.99 -4.84 -15.52
CA GLY A 140 12.74 -3.99 -16.42
C GLY A 140 11.88 -3.42 -17.53
N TYR A 141 12.49 -2.55 -18.32
CA TYR A 141 11.91 -1.98 -19.52
C TYR A 141 13.02 -1.52 -20.47
N ASP A 142 12.67 -1.42 -21.75
CA ASP A 142 13.50 -0.82 -22.79
C ASP A 142 12.62 0.15 -23.61
N LEU A 143 12.76 1.45 -23.35
CA LEU A 143 11.95 2.48 -24.04
C LEU A 143 12.38 2.68 -25.50
N ASP A 144 13.61 2.31 -25.85
CA ASP A 144 14.11 2.38 -27.24
C ASP A 144 13.43 1.30 -28.08
N GLN A 145 13.35 0.08 -27.55
CA GLN A 145 12.68 -1.06 -28.18
C GLN A 145 11.17 -1.11 -27.90
N ARG A 146 10.67 -0.22 -27.03
CA ARG A 146 9.27 -0.16 -26.59
C ARG A 146 8.81 -1.46 -25.93
N GLU A 147 9.67 -2.03 -25.09
CA GLU A 147 9.44 -3.31 -24.42
C GLU A 147 9.37 -3.16 -22.89
N ILE A 148 8.60 -4.05 -22.26
CA ILE A 148 8.64 -4.30 -20.81
C ILE A 148 9.18 -5.71 -20.56
N LEU A 149 9.96 -5.86 -19.48
CA LEU A 149 10.60 -7.12 -19.12
C LEU A 149 9.91 -7.69 -17.86
N LEU A 150 9.52 -8.96 -17.94
CA LEU A 150 8.76 -9.65 -16.90
C LEU A 150 9.45 -10.95 -16.44
N ARG A 151 9.31 -11.29 -15.15
CA ARG A 151 9.30 -12.68 -14.69
C ARG A 151 7.88 -13.22 -14.84
N SER A 152 7.68 -14.26 -15.67
CA SER A 152 6.33 -14.69 -16.06
C SER A 152 6.27 -16.16 -16.47
N GLY A 153 5.45 -16.94 -15.78
CA GLY A 153 5.30 -18.38 -16.03
C GLY A 153 6.64 -19.13 -15.97
N GLU A 154 6.95 -19.89 -17.01
CA GLU A 154 8.23 -20.60 -17.15
C GLU A 154 9.35 -19.75 -17.79
N THR A 155 9.02 -18.52 -18.21
CA THR A 155 9.97 -17.63 -18.87
C THR A 155 10.62 -16.67 -17.88
N ARG A 156 11.93 -16.84 -17.66
CA ARG A 156 12.70 -15.98 -16.75
C ARG A 156 12.69 -14.53 -17.19
N GLU A 157 12.83 -14.24 -18.48
CA GLU A 157 12.79 -12.86 -18.99
C GLU A 157 11.86 -12.82 -20.18
N GLN A 158 10.58 -12.61 -19.92
CA GLN A 158 9.60 -12.41 -20.97
C GLN A 158 9.63 -10.94 -21.39
N ARG A 159 9.84 -10.68 -22.68
CA ARG A 159 9.71 -9.36 -23.28
C ARG A 159 8.34 -9.23 -23.93
N LEU A 160 7.63 -8.15 -23.62
CA LEU A 160 6.37 -7.79 -24.28
C LEU A 160 6.47 -6.36 -24.80
N PRO A 161 5.86 -6.05 -25.97
CA PRO A 161 5.65 -4.67 -26.37
C PRO A 161 4.87 -3.92 -25.26
N LEU A 162 5.29 -2.68 -24.94
CA LEU A 162 4.66 -1.86 -23.90
C LEU A 162 3.15 -1.70 -24.12
N ALA A 163 2.73 -1.52 -25.37
CA ALA A 163 1.32 -1.40 -25.72
C ALA A 163 0.53 -2.69 -25.40
N THR A 164 1.10 -3.86 -25.69
CA THR A 164 0.49 -5.16 -25.37
C THR A 164 0.40 -5.36 -23.86
N PHE A 165 1.45 -4.98 -23.12
CA PHE A 165 1.43 -5.00 -21.66
C PHE A 165 0.31 -4.11 -21.12
N GLU A 166 0.22 -2.84 -21.55
CA GLU A 166 -0.81 -1.91 -21.10
C GLU A 166 -2.21 -2.45 -21.37
N HIS A 167 -2.47 -3.00 -22.56
CA HIS A 167 -3.80 -3.55 -22.89
C HIS A 167 -4.19 -4.72 -21.99
N THR A 168 -3.27 -5.63 -21.70
CA THR A 168 -3.53 -6.79 -20.82
C THR A 168 -3.64 -6.38 -19.35
N TRP A 169 -2.91 -5.34 -18.94
CA TRP A 169 -2.92 -4.77 -17.59
C TRP A 169 -4.14 -3.88 -17.32
N ALA A 170 -4.62 -3.13 -18.33
CA ALA A 170 -5.82 -2.29 -18.22
C ALA A 170 -7.07 -3.09 -17.82
N ARG A 171 -7.14 -4.37 -18.23
CA ARG A 171 -8.23 -5.30 -17.89
C ARG A 171 -8.31 -5.62 -16.39
N SER A 172 -7.20 -5.51 -15.65
CA SER A 172 -7.18 -5.60 -14.19
C SER A 172 -7.41 -4.25 -13.50
N ARG A 173 -7.76 -3.21 -14.27
CA ARG A 173 -7.77 -1.80 -13.84
C ARG A 173 -6.38 -1.30 -13.47
N HIS A 174 -5.35 -1.77 -14.18
CA HIS A 174 -3.95 -1.42 -13.94
C HIS A 174 -3.50 -1.77 -12.52
N TRP A 175 -3.91 -2.94 -12.03
CA TRP A 175 -3.55 -3.36 -10.68
C TRP A 175 -2.06 -3.72 -10.61
N ALA A 176 -1.34 -3.01 -9.74
CA ALA A 176 0.07 -3.22 -9.49
C ALA A 176 0.39 -2.93 -8.03
N PHE A 177 1.40 -3.61 -7.50
CA PHE A 177 1.87 -3.43 -6.13
C PHE A 177 3.35 -3.72 -6.01
N VAL A 178 3.95 -3.19 -4.95
CA VAL A 178 5.27 -3.58 -4.46
C VAL A 178 5.12 -4.15 -3.06
N ALA A 179 6.05 -5.02 -2.65
CA ALA A 179 6.18 -5.50 -1.28
C ALA A 179 7.57 -5.09 -0.79
N LEU A 180 7.63 -4.18 0.18
CA LEU A 180 8.89 -3.59 0.66
C LEU A 180 9.11 -3.87 2.15
N PRO A 181 10.35 -3.80 2.65
CA PRO A 181 10.61 -3.86 4.07
C PRO A 181 9.89 -2.75 4.84
N PRO A 182 9.43 -3.00 6.08
CA PRO A 182 8.99 -1.90 6.93
C PRO A 182 10.19 -1.00 7.20
N GLY A 183 10.02 0.30 6.97
CA GLY A 183 11.10 1.29 6.94
C GLY A 183 11.35 1.85 5.54
N GLU A 184 10.91 1.14 4.49
CA GLU A 184 10.98 1.60 3.10
C GLU A 184 9.58 1.91 2.57
N LEU A 185 9.51 2.84 1.61
CA LEU A 185 8.28 3.24 0.95
C LEU A 185 8.46 3.17 -0.57
N PRO A 186 7.40 2.88 -1.33
CA PRO A 186 7.45 2.95 -2.78
C PRO A 186 7.94 4.34 -3.24
N ALA A 187 8.73 4.40 -4.32
CA ALA A 187 9.22 5.67 -4.87
C ALA A 187 8.05 6.59 -5.27
N THR A 188 6.99 5.98 -5.77
CA THR A 188 5.75 6.58 -6.29
C THR A 188 4.60 6.56 -5.29
N ALA A 189 4.91 6.31 -4.02
CA ALA A 189 3.93 6.18 -2.96
C ALA A 189 3.03 7.42 -2.84
N GLU A 190 1.72 7.16 -2.75
CA GLU A 190 0.70 8.17 -2.44
C GLU A 190 0.23 7.96 -0.98
N PRO A 191 0.01 9.03 -0.20
CA PRO A 191 -0.30 8.92 1.23
C PRO A 191 -1.47 7.98 1.53
N ALA A 192 -2.55 8.02 0.73
CA ALA A 192 -3.71 7.16 0.93
C ALA A 192 -3.37 5.66 0.82
N ALA A 193 -2.64 5.26 -0.23
CA ALA A 193 -2.24 3.87 -0.43
C ALA A 193 -1.27 3.38 0.67
N VAL A 194 -0.39 4.26 1.15
CA VAL A 194 0.51 3.93 2.27
C VAL A 194 -0.27 3.76 3.57
N ARG A 195 -1.22 4.65 3.89
CA ARG A 195 -2.07 4.50 5.09
C ARG A 195 -2.80 3.16 5.07
N ASP A 196 -3.42 2.79 3.95
CA ASP A 196 -4.14 1.50 3.82
C ASP A 196 -3.19 0.30 4.01
N ALA A 197 -2.00 0.35 3.41
CA ALA A 197 -0.99 -0.69 3.55
C ALA A 197 -0.53 -0.85 5.01
N LEU A 198 -0.24 0.27 5.68
CA LEU A 198 0.24 0.31 7.06
C LEU A 198 -0.81 -0.11 8.08
N LEU A 199 -2.08 0.28 7.88
CA LEU A 199 -3.19 -0.18 8.70
C LEU A 199 -3.27 -1.70 8.69
N GLY A 200 -3.27 -2.30 7.50
CA GLY A 200 -3.31 -3.75 7.40
C GLY A 200 -2.03 -4.42 7.91
N PHE A 201 -0.86 -3.80 7.75
CA PHE A 201 0.41 -4.34 8.26
C PHE A 201 0.43 -4.37 9.79
N GLY A 202 -0.01 -3.28 10.44
CA GLY A 202 -0.07 -3.18 11.89
C GLY A 202 -0.99 -4.19 12.58
N LEU A 203 -1.97 -4.78 11.87
CA LEU A 203 -2.84 -5.82 12.42
C LEU A 203 -2.13 -7.16 12.66
N VAL A 204 -1.03 -7.43 11.96
CA VAL A 204 -0.31 -8.72 12.01
C VAL A 204 1.16 -8.57 12.39
N ALA A 205 1.73 -7.39 12.22
CA ALA A 205 3.14 -7.14 12.47
C ALA A 205 3.45 -7.11 13.99
N PRO A 206 4.64 -7.57 14.40
CA PRO A 206 5.14 -7.30 15.74
C PRO A 206 5.16 -5.78 16.01
N PRO A 207 4.89 -5.33 17.25
CA PRO A 207 4.71 -3.90 17.53
C PRO A 207 5.90 -3.02 17.09
N ALA A 208 7.13 -3.48 17.33
CA ALA A 208 8.34 -2.76 16.91
C ALA A 208 8.45 -2.62 15.38
N ARG A 209 8.01 -3.63 14.61
CA ARG A 209 8.02 -3.58 13.13
C ARG A 209 6.95 -2.63 12.61
N ALA A 210 5.77 -2.61 13.25
CA ALA A 210 4.73 -1.64 12.93
C ALA A 210 5.25 -0.20 13.13
N VAL A 211 5.89 0.09 14.27
CA VAL A 211 6.50 1.40 14.55
C VAL A 211 7.47 1.80 13.43
N THR A 212 8.41 0.93 13.04
CA THR A 212 9.36 1.21 11.94
C THR A 212 8.64 1.58 10.64
N ALA A 213 7.55 0.90 10.30
CA ALA A 213 6.79 1.18 9.08
C ALA A 213 6.08 2.53 9.13
N TRP A 214 5.46 2.88 10.26
CA TRP A 214 4.80 4.17 10.45
C TRP A 214 5.80 5.34 10.54
N GLU A 215 6.96 5.15 11.15
CA GLU A 215 8.03 6.15 11.23
C GLU A 215 8.53 6.56 9.84
N ALA A 216 8.70 5.61 8.93
CA ALA A 216 9.08 5.90 7.54
C ALA A 216 8.03 6.77 6.83
N ALA A 217 6.74 6.49 7.03
CA ALA A 217 5.65 7.27 6.46
C ALA A 217 5.56 8.67 7.05
N VAL A 218 5.67 8.82 8.37
CA VAL A 218 5.67 10.14 9.03
C VAL A 218 6.90 10.96 8.63
N THR A 219 8.06 10.32 8.40
CA THR A 219 9.26 11.02 7.90
C THR A 219 9.02 11.64 6.52
N ARG A 220 8.31 10.93 5.62
CA ARG A 220 8.00 11.43 4.28
C ARG A 220 6.84 12.43 4.26
N TRP A 221 5.86 12.27 5.13
CA TRP A 221 4.66 13.13 5.22
C TRP A 221 4.42 13.57 6.67
N PRO A 222 5.26 14.47 7.22
CA PRO A 222 5.18 14.87 8.63
C PRO A 222 3.88 15.59 8.98
N ASP A 223 3.24 16.22 8.01
CA ASP A 223 2.02 17.00 8.20
C ASP A 223 0.73 16.17 8.12
N ASP A 224 0.84 14.89 7.77
CA ASP A 224 -0.31 13.99 7.63
C ASP A 224 -0.83 13.54 9.02
N PRO A 225 -2.03 13.97 9.44
CA PRO A 225 -2.53 13.65 10.77
C PRO A 225 -2.85 12.16 10.93
N VAL A 226 -3.26 11.47 9.87
CA VAL A 226 -3.63 10.05 9.96
C VAL A 226 -2.37 9.20 10.17
N LEU A 227 -1.28 9.52 9.45
CA LEU A 227 0.01 8.87 9.66
C LEU A 227 0.57 9.15 11.06
N GLY A 228 0.46 10.39 11.54
CA GLY A 228 0.87 10.74 12.90
C GLY A 228 0.08 10.00 13.99
N LEU A 229 -1.24 9.92 13.86
CA LEU A 229 -2.08 9.14 14.78
C LEU A 229 -1.76 7.63 14.70
N GLY A 230 -1.52 7.10 13.50
CA GLY A 230 -1.11 5.70 13.31
C GLY A 230 0.22 5.37 13.97
N LEU A 231 1.20 6.28 13.90
CA LEU A 231 2.48 6.15 14.61
C LEU A 231 2.29 6.18 16.13
N GLY A 232 1.50 7.13 16.65
CA GLY A 232 1.20 7.21 18.08
C GLY A 232 0.52 5.93 18.59
N ASN A 233 -0.48 5.42 17.87
CA ASN A 233 -1.14 4.15 18.20
C ASN A 233 -0.16 2.97 18.18
N SER A 234 0.80 2.97 17.25
CA SER A 234 1.82 1.92 17.18
C SER A 234 2.78 1.98 18.36
N HIS A 235 3.13 3.17 18.86
CA HIS A 235 3.89 3.31 20.11
C HIS A 235 3.11 2.79 21.32
N VAL A 236 1.80 3.05 21.41
CA VAL A 236 0.94 2.48 22.47
C VAL A 236 0.99 0.96 22.43
N THR A 237 0.77 0.34 21.26
CA THR A 237 0.82 -1.12 21.09
C THR A 237 2.20 -1.69 21.39
N ALA A 238 3.27 -0.92 21.16
CA ALA A 238 4.65 -1.29 21.51
C ALA A 238 5.00 -1.08 23.00
N GLY A 239 4.10 -0.48 23.79
CA GLY A 239 4.33 -0.15 25.20
C GLY A 239 5.21 1.09 25.43
N ASP A 240 5.60 1.81 24.37
CA ASP A 240 6.37 3.07 24.49
C ASP A 240 5.43 4.25 24.68
N LEU A 241 4.81 4.28 25.86
CA LEU A 241 3.87 5.34 26.23
C LEU A 241 4.48 6.76 26.19
N PRO A 242 5.74 6.99 26.60
CA PRO A 242 6.36 8.30 26.47
C PRO A 242 6.42 8.78 25.01
N ARG A 243 6.84 7.93 24.07
CA ARG A 243 6.83 8.29 22.64
C ARG A 243 5.41 8.45 22.11
N ALA A 244 4.47 7.60 22.52
CA ALA A 244 3.07 7.74 22.13
C ALA A 244 2.51 9.11 22.51
N ALA A 245 2.69 9.53 23.76
CA ALA A 245 2.24 10.83 24.25
C ALA A 245 2.91 11.99 23.51
N ALA A 246 4.23 11.92 23.25
CA ALA A 246 4.93 12.93 22.48
C ALA A 246 4.40 13.04 21.04
N THR A 247 4.18 11.91 20.37
CA THR A 247 3.64 11.86 19.00
C THR A 247 2.22 12.41 18.94
N PHE A 248 1.32 11.98 19.84
CA PHE A 248 -0.04 12.51 19.89
C PHE A 248 -0.07 14.00 20.22
N ALA A 249 0.80 14.49 21.12
CA ALA A 249 0.90 15.91 21.41
C ALA A 249 1.33 16.73 20.18
N ALA A 250 2.30 16.25 19.40
CA ALA A 250 2.72 16.91 18.17
C ALA A 250 1.58 16.98 17.14
N VAL A 251 0.81 15.91 16.97
CA VAL A 251 -0.36 15.90 16.08
C VAL A 251 -1.44 16.85 16.61
N ALA A 252 -1.78 16.76 17.89
CA ALA A 252 -2.82 17.56 18.53
C ALA A 252 -2.52 19.06 18.46
N GLN A 253 -1.26 19.47 18.65
CA GLN A 253 -0.86 20.88 18.51
C GLN A 253 -0.97 21.40 17.08
N ARG A 254 -0.70 20.54 16.08
CA ARG A 254 -0.75 20.93 14.66
C ARG A 254 -2.17 20.97 14.12
N THR A 255 -3.00 20.00 14.47
CA THR A 255 -4.34 19.83 13.86
C THR A 255 -5.49 20.22 14.76
N ASP A 256 -5.24 20.35 16.07
CA ASP A 256 -6.25 20.64 17.08
C ASP A 256 -7.51 19.75 16.95
N SER A 257 -7.29 18.46 16.68
CA SER A 257 -8.36 17.50 16.42
C SER A 257 -8.80 16.78 17.69
N ALA A 258 -10.10 16.52 17.81
CA ALA A 258 -10.67 15.78 18.92
C ALA A 258 -9.99 14.40 19.09
N ALA A 259 -9.73 13.71 17.99
CA ALA A 259 -9.06 12.41 17.97
C ALA A 259 -7.65 12.45 18.59
N ALA A 260 -6.83 13.45 18.21
CA ALA A 260 -5.46 13.56 18.69
C ALA A 260 -5.42 13.93 20.17
N TRP A 261 -6.27 14.85 20.61
CA TRP A 261 -6.41 15.20 22.02
C TRP A 261 -6.90 14.02 22.86
N ASN A 262 -7.86 13.25 22.34
CA ASN A 262 -8.37 12.05 23.01
C ASN A 262 -7.28 11.00 23.20
N ASN A 263 -6.52 10.71 22.15
CA ASN A 263 -5.43 9.73 22.21
C ASN A 263 -4.28 10.21 23.13
N LEU A 264 -3.98 11.51 23.13
CA LEU A 264 -3.02 12.10 24.07
C LEU A 264 -3.48 11.94 25.52
N ALA A 265 -4.76 12.18 25.81
CA ALA A 265 -5.33 12.03 27.14
C ALA A 265 -5.21 10.57 27.63
N ALA A 266 -5.57 9.62 26.78
CA ALA A 266 -5.45 8.19 27.09
C ALA A 266 -3.99 7.77 27.33
N ALA A 267 -3.04 8.23 26.49
CA ALA A 267 -1.63 7.91 26.65
C ALA A 267 -1.04 8.52 27.94
N ARG A 268 -1.39 9.77 28.27
CA ARG A 268 -0.95 10.43 29.51
C ARG A 268 -1.56 9.81 30.76
N LEU A 269 -2.82 9.36 30.69
CA LEU A 269 -3.46 8.63 31.77
C LEU A 269 -2.69 7.34 32.09
N GLN A 270 -2.32 6.57 31.06
CA GLN A 270 -1.52 5.36 31.24
C GLN A 270 -0.10 5.63 31.77
N LEU A 271 0.48 6.78 31.44
CA LEU A 271 1.76 7.25 32.02
C LEU A 271 1.65 7.71 33.47
N GLY A 272 0.44 7.92 34.00
CA GLY A 272 0.21 8.54 35.31
C GLY A 272 0.35 10.07 35.32
N ASP A 273 0.48 10.71 34.15
CA ASP A 273 0.43 12.17 34.02
C ASP A 273 -1.04 12.65 34.09
N LEU A 274 -1.59 12.62 35.31
CA LEU A 274 -3.00 12.98 35.54
C LEU A 274 -3.32 14.43 35.15
N PRO A 275 -2.51 15.46 35.49
CA PRO A 275 -2.79 16.83 35.08
C PRO A 275 -2.77 17.00 33.55
N GLY A 276 -1.79 16.39 32.88
CA GLY A 276 -1.70 16.44 31.43
C GLY A 276 -2.81 15.65 30.72
N ALA A 277 -3.27 14.54 31.31
CA ALA A 277 -4.39 13.75 30.82
C ALA A 277 -5.71 14.52 30.91
N GLU A 278 -5.94 15.21 32.04
CA GLU A 278 -7.15 16.01 32.26
C GLU A 278 -7.25 17.16 31.27
N ALA A 279 -6.16 17.92 31.09
CA ALA A 279 -6.12 19.03 30.12
C ALA A 279 -6.39 18.55 28.68
N ALA A 280 -5.79 17.43 28.28
CA ALA A 280 -6.01 16.84 26.96
C ALA A 280 -7.45 16.33 26.78
N ALA A 281 -8.03 15.68 27.79
CA ALA A 281 -9.40 15.17 27.73
C ALA A 281 -10.43 16.31 27.63
N GLN A 282 -10.23 17.40 28.39
CA GLN A 282 -11.08 18.60 28.29
C GLN A 282 -11.04 19.19 26.88
N ARG A 283 -9.84 19.32 26.29
CA ARG A 283 -9.71 19.84 24.92
C ARG A 283 -10.35 18.90 23.90
N ALA A 284 -10.22 17.58 24.07
CA ALA A 284 -10.88 16.59 23.21
C ALA A 284 -12.41 16.74 23.21
N VAL A 285 -13.02 16.86 24.40
CA VAL A 285 -14.47 17.04 24.55
C VAL A 285 -14.94 18.38 23.96
N GLN A 286 -14.17 19.44 24.17
CA GLN A 286 -14.45 20.74 23.56
C GLN A 286 -14.49 20.64 22.02
N ARG A 287 -13.44 20.08 21.41
CA ARG A 287 -13.35 19.89 19.95
C ARG A 287 -14.46 19.00 19.41
N ALA A 288 -14.74 17.90 20.08
CA ALA A 288 -15.82 17.00 19.71
C ALA A 288 -17.20 17.66 19.82
N THR A 289 -17.38 18.60 20.75
CA THR A 289 -18.64 19.32 20.92
C THR A 289 -18.84 20.39 19.86
N GLU A 290 -17.79 21.18 19.60
CA GLU A 290 -17.83 22.35 18.72
C GLU A 290 -17.79 22.00 17.22
N ALA A 291 -16.98 21.01 16.83
CA ALA A 291 -16.65 20.78 15.41
C ALA A 291 -16.64 19.30 14.98
N GLU A 292 -16.36 18.37 15.89
CA GLU A 292 -16.11 16.96 15.55
C GLU A 292 -17.05 15.99 16.30
N PRO A 293 -18.39 16.08 16.11
CA PRO A 293 -19.38 15.36 16.91
C PRO A 293 -19.25 13.83 16.85
N ALA A 294 -18.62 13.28 15.80
CA ALA A 294 -18.33 11.85 15.69
C ALA A 294 -17.41 11.35 16.82
N TRP A 295 -16.62 12.21 17.44
CA TRP A 295 -15.71 11.87 18.54
C TRP A 295 -16.31 12.11 19.93
N ARG A 296 -17.55 12.62 20.04
CA ARG A 296 -18.11 13.06 21.32
C ARG A 296 -18.23 11.94 22.34
N GLU A 297 -18.70 10.78 21.91
CA GLU A 297 -18.82 9.60 22.78
C GLU A 297 -17.45 9.16 23.32
N ALA A 298 -16.47 8.99 22.42
CA ALA A 298 -15.11 8.58 22.79
C ALA A 298 -14.42 9.61 23.71
N ALA A 299 -14.57 10.91 23.42
CA ALA A 299 -13.99 11.98 24.22
C ALA A 299 -14.59 12.04 25.63
N LEU A 300 -15.91 11.89 25.76
CA LEU A 300 -16.58 11.84 27.06
C LEU A 300 -16.19 10.59 27.87
N ALA A 301 -16.06 9.43 27.21
CA ALA A 301 -15.60 8.20 27.85
C ALA A 301 -14.19 8.38 28.44
N THR A 302 -13.24 8.87 27.63
CA THR A 302 -11.86 9.13 28.08
C THR A 302 -11.83 10.17 29.20
N GLN A 303 -12.63 11.24 29.11
CA GLN A 303 -12.73 12.23 30.19
C GLN A 303 -13.24 11.63 31.50
N ALA A 304 -14.22 10.72 31.44
CA ALA A 304 -14.74 10.04 32.62
C ALA A 304 -13.70 9.14 33.29
N GLU A 305 -12.91 8.41 32.50
CA GLU A 305 -11.80 7.58 32.98
C GLU A 305 -10.72 8.43 33.66
N VAL A 306 -10.30 9.52 33.02
CA VAL A 306 -9.33 10.47 33.60
C VAL A 306 -9.85 11.05 34.91
N ALA A 307 -11.11 11.51 34.94
CA ALA A 307 -11.70 12.08 36.14
C ALA A 307 -11.80 11.05 37.29
N ALA A 308 -12.05 9.77 36.98
CA ALA A 308 -12.05 8.71 37.97
C ALA A 308 -10.64 8.49 38.56
N ALA A 309 -9.60 8.48 37.73
CA ALA A 309 -8.21 8.34 38.16
C ALA A 309 -7.75 9.53 39.03
N VAL A 310 -8.09 10.75 38.64
CA VAL A 310 -7.80 11.97 39.43
C VAL A 310 -8.45 11.89 40.81
N ARG A 311 -9.74 11.49 40.90
CA ARG A 311 -10.42 11.31 42.19
C ARG A 311 -9.82 10.21 43.04
N ALA A 312 -9.33 9.14 42.43
CA ALA A 312 -8.68 8.05 43.14
C ALA A 312 -7.33 8.47 43.74
N ALA A 313 -6.55 9.27 43.00
CA ALA A 313 -5.26 9.78 43.47
C ALA A 313 -5.37 10.85 44.57
N ALA A 314 -6.55 11.48 44.72
CA ALA A 314 -6.83 12.48 45.75
C ALA A 314 -7.34 11.89 47.09
N ARG A 315 -7.55 10.56 47.16
CA ARG A 315 -7.98 9.84 48.37
C ARG A 315 -6.79 9.20 49.07
#